data_AF-A0A0P0LFV4-F1
#
_entry.id   AF-A0A0P0LFV4-F1
#
_cell.length_a   1.000
_cell.length_b   1.000
_cell.length_c   1.000
_cell.angle_alpha   90.00
_cell.angle_beta   90.00
_cell.angle_gamma   90.00
#
_symmetry.space_group_name_H-M   'P 1'
#
loop_
_entity.id
_entity.type
_entity.pdbx_description
1 polymer ?
#
loop_
_entity_poly.entity_id
_entity_poly.type
_entity_poly.pdbx_seq_one_letter_code
_entity_poly.pdbx_strand_id
1 'polypeptide(L)' 'MYPVAYLTFLKKGTRKFANYTDFILSITRINEPDRAFTRLDVLKVRDQELCRTGTVYYTRQPCGRYEEHESEEECSSNNG' A
#
# COMPACT_ATOMS: atom_id res chain seq x y z
N MET A 1 20.13 7.11 -7.21
CA MET A 1 19.39 7.97 -6.27
C MET A 1 18.11 7.23 -5.92
N TYR A 2 18.02 6.63 -4.74
CA TYR A 2 16.78 5.92 -4.34
C TYR A 2 15.75 6.99 -3.95
N PRO A 3 14.52 6.96 -4.50
CA PRO A 3 13.49 7.92 -4.11
C PRO A 3 13.12 7.69 -2.64
N VAL A 4 13.30 8.72 -1.81
CA VAL A 4 12.79 8.75 -0.43
C VAL A 4 11.32 9.15 -0.52
N ALA A 5 10.41 8.20 -0.32
CA ALA A 5 8.98 8.49 -0.28
C ALA A 5 8.61 9.11 1.08
N TYR A 6 8.20 10.38 1.07
CA TYR A 6 7.63 11.03 2.26
C TYR A 6 6.18 10.56 2.44
N LEU A 7 5.96 9.60 3.34
CA LEU A 7 4.61 9.17 3.73
C LEU A 7 3.95 10.27 4.56
N THR A 8 3.14 11.12 3.92
CA THR A 8 2.35 12.13 4.61
C THR A 8 1.01 11.52 5.02
N PHE A 9 0.81 11.31 6.33
CA PHE A 9 -0.49 10.88 6.87
C PHE A 9 -1.52 12.00 6.67
N LEU A 10 -2.38 11.87 5.66
CA LEU A 10 -3.46 12.83 5.42
C LEU A 10 -4.57 12.59 6.46
N LYS A 11 -4.70 13.52 7.42
CA LYS A 11 -5.80 13.53 8.37
C LYS A 11 -7.12 13.80 7.62
N LYS A 12 -8.15 12.99 7.90
CA LYS A 12 -9.50 13.15 7.33
C LYS A 12 -9.98 14.60 7.51
N GLY A 13 -10.27 15.30 6.41
CA GLY A 13 -10.83 16.67 6.41
C GLY A 13 -9.99 17.74 5.70
N THR A 14 -8.71 17.51 5.41
CA THR A 14 -7.85 18.50 4.71
C THR A 14 -7.92 18.35 3.19
N ARG A 15 -9.09 18.63 2.62
CA ARG A 15 -9.41 18.48 1.18
C ARG A 15 -8.46 19.25 0.23
N LYS A 16 -7.79 20.31 0.72
CA LYS A 16 -6.83 21.10 -0.06
C LYS A 16 -5.51 20.38 -0.33
N PHE A 17 -5.06 19.50 0.57
CA PHE A 17 -3.75 18.84 0.42
C PHE A 17 -3.74 17.80 -0.69
N ALA A 18 -4.88 17.15 -0.97
CA ALA A 18 -5.00 16.16 -2.03
C ALA A 18 -4.64 16.72 -3.42
N ASN A 19 -4.77 18.04 -3.66
CA ASN A 19 -4.38 18.65 -4.93
C ASN A 19 -2.85 18.83 -5.05
N TYR A 20 -2.17 19.10 -3.93
CA TYR A 20 -0.74 19.40 -3.90
C TYR A 20 0.15 18.17 -3.80
N THR A 21 -0.36 17.02 -3.34
CA THR A 21 0.44 15.80 -3.24
C THR A 21 0.66 15.13 -4.59
N ASP A 22 1.87 14.61 -4.80
CA ASP A 22 2.22 13.79 -5.96
C ASP A 22 1.65 12.38 -5.84
N PHE A 23 1.69 11.83 -4.62
CA PHE A 23 1.17 10.51 -4.31
C PHE A 23 0.10 10.59 -3.22
N ILE A 24 -0.93 9.75 -3.32
CA ILE A 24 -1.84 9.47 -2.23
C ILE A 24 -1.91 7.97 -2.08
N LEU A 25 -1.53 7.47 -0.91
CA LEU A 25 -1.52 6.06 -0.56
C LEU A 25 -2.49 5.82 0.59
N SER A 26 -3.21 4.71 0.53
CA SER A 26 -3.97 4.16 1.65
C SER A 26 -3.36 2.83 2.04
N ILE A 27 -2.98 2.69 3.30
CA ILE A 27 -2.41 1.44 3.82
C ILE A 27 -3.40 0.87 4.83
N THR A 28 -3.83 -0.36 4.60
CA THR A 28 -4.74 -1.07 5.49
C THR A 28 -4.11 -2.39 5.89
N ARG A 29 -4.01 -2.66 7.20
CA ARG A 29 -3.58 -3.97 7.71
C ARG A 29 -4.82 -4.83 7.96
N ILE A 30 -4.90 -5.97 7.28
CA ILE A 30 -5.89 -7.01 7.52
C ILE A 30 -5.22 -8.04 8.44
N ASN A 31 -5.88 -8.36 9.55
CA ASN A 31 -5.41 -9.33 10.52
C ASN A 31 -6.60 -10.16 11.01
N GLU A 32 -7.05 -11.05 10.14
CA GLU A 32 -8.12 -11.99 10.39
C GLU A 32 -7.51 -13.38 10.67
N PRO A 33 -8.25 -14.31 11.32
CA PRO A 33 -7.70 -15.61 11.73
C PRO A 33 -7.15 -16.46 10.57
N ASP A 34 -7.70 -16.26 9.38
CA ASP A 34 -7.42 -16.98 8.14
C ASP A 34 -6.48 -16.21 7.20
N ARG A 35 -6.30 -14.90 7.41
CA ARG A 35 -5.52 -14.04 6.50
C ARG A 35 -4.89 -12.85 7.21
N ALA A 36 -3.58 -12.69 7.04
CA ALA A 36 -2.80 -11.64 7.66
C ALA A 36 -1.89 -10.93 6.63
N PHE A 37 -2.41 -9.87 6.01
CA PHE A 37 -1.72 -9.12 4.97
C PHE A 37 -1.95 -7.61 5.09
N THR A 38 -1.16 -6.84 4.35
CA THR A 38 -1.26 -5.39 4.24
C THR A 38 -1.70 -5.05 2.83
N ARG A 39 -2.80 -4.34 2.67
CA ARG A 39 -3.24 -3.77 1.40
C ARG A 39 -2.70 -2.35 1.26
N LEU A 40 -2.04 -2.07 0.14
CA LEU A 40 -1.59 -0.75 -0.27
C LEU A 40 -2.41 -0.31 -1.49
N ASP A 41 -3.25 0.69 -1.31
CA ASP A 41 -4.00 1.31 -2.41
C ASP A 41 -3.30 2.61 -2.82
N VAL A 42 -2.81 2.65 -4.06
CA VAL A 42 -2.27 3.85 -4.69
C VAL A 42 -3.44 4.64 -5.30
N LEU A 43 -3.97 5.58 -4.52
CA LEU A 43 -5.18 6.35 -4.86
C LEU A 43 -4.89 7.52 -5.82
N LYS A 44 -3.66 8.05 -5.81
CA LYS A 44 -3.24 9.12 -6.72
C LYS A 44 -1.77 8.98 -7.03
N VAL A 45 -1.43 9.16 -8.30
CA VAL A 45 -0.09 9.46 -8.78
C VAL A 45 -0.18 10.66 -9.74
N ARG A 46 0.63 11.69 -9.54
CA ARG A 46 0.68 12.85 -10.45
C ARG A 46 1.34 12.50 -11.77
N ASP A 47 2.44 11.74 -11.73
CA ASP A 47 3.16 11.25 -12.89
C ASP A 47 2.76 9.81 -13.22
N GLN A 48 1.83 9.66 -14.17
CA GLN A 48 1.28 8.36 -14.58
C GLN A 48 2.21 7.56 -15.51
N GLU A 49 3.31 8.16 -15.99
CA GLU A 49 4.34 7.45 -16.75
C GLU A 49 5.28 6.69 -15.83
N LEU A 50 5.54 7.23 -14.62
CA LEU A 50 6.38 6.60 -13.62
C LEU A 50 5.65 5.48 -12.85
N CYS A 51 4.41 5.73 -12.43
CA CYS A 51 3.61 4.79 -11.62
C CYS A 51 2.12 4.94 -11.94
N ARG A 52 1.38 3.82 -11.90
CA ARG A 52 -0.08 3.83 -12.06
C ARG A 52 -0.77 3.68 -10.71
N THR A 53 -1.99 4.19 -10.63
CA THR A 53 -2.89 3.86 -9.53
C THR A 53 -3.22 2.38 -9.57
N GLY A 54 -3.41 1.77 -8.41
CA GLY A 54 -3.69 0.35 -8.30
C GLY A 54 -3.62 -0.11 -6.85
N THR A 55 -3.86 -1.39 -6.65
CA THR A 55 -3.80 -2.03 -5.33
C THR A 55 -2.71 -3.08 -5.38
N VAL A 56 -1.91 -3.12 -4.31
CA VAL A 56 -0.83 -4.09 -4.13
C VAL A 56 -0.96 -4.69 -2.74
N TYR A 57 -0.71 -5.99 -2.62
CA TYR A 57 -0.85 -6.71 -1.37
C TYR A 57 0.50 -7.17 -0.85
N TYR A 58 0.65 -7.14 0.48
CA TYR A 58 1.91 -7.50 1.13
C TYR A 58 1.71 -8.46 2.30
N THR A 59 2.43 -9.58 2.30
CA THR A 59 2.55 -10.45 3.48
C THR A 59 3.85 -10.16 4.22
N ARG A 60 3.84 -10.25 5.55
CA ARG A 60 5.03 -10.01 6.37
C ARG A 60 5.72 -11.34 6.64
N GLN A 61 6.95 -11.48 6.15
CA GLN A 61 7.79 -12.63 6.46
C GLN A 61 8.30 -12.58 7.92
N PRO A 62 8.69 -13.72 8.52
CA PRO A 62 9.24 -13.77 9.88
C PRO A 62 10.48 -12.88 10.07
N CYS A 63 11.30 -12.74 9.02
CA CYS A 63 12.48 -11.86 9.00
C CYS A 63 12.14 -10.36 8.98
N GLY A 64 10.86 -9.99 8.93
CA GLY A 64 10.40 -8.60 8.89
C GLY A 64 10.32 -7.99 7.49
N ARG A 65 10.71 -8.73 6.45
CA ARG A 65 10.54 -8.33 5.05
C ARG A 65 9.08 -8.44 4.63
N TYR A 66 8.65 -7.58 3.71
CA TYR A 66 7.35 -7.69 3.05
C TYR A 66 7.52 -8.29 1.67
N GLU A 67 6.65 -9.24 1.34
CA GLU A 67 6.56 -9.89 0.04
C GLU A 67 5.32 -9.41 -0.68
N GLU A 68 5.47 -9.07 -1.96
CA GLU A 68 4.43 -8.48 -2.81
C GLU A 68 3.58 -9.57 -3.46
N HIS A 69 2.27 -9.33 -3.56
CA HIS A 69 1.30 -10.22 -4.17
C HIS A 69 0.36 -9.43 -5.08
N GLU A 70 -0.07 -10.04 -6.18
CA GLU A 70 -0.98 -9.40 -7.13
C GLU A 70 -2.44 -9.49 -6.67
N SER A 71 -2.75 -10.39 -5.73
CA SER A 71 -4.12 -10.67 -5.27
C SER A 71 -4.26 -10.93 -3.76
N GLU A 72 -5.48 -10.83 -3.23
CA GLU A 72 -5.79 -11.15 -1.81
C GLU A 72 -5.71 -12.66 -1.56
N GLU A 73 -6.03 -13.46 -2.56
CA GLU A 73 -6.07 -14.92 -2.48
C GLU A 73 -4.66 -15.50 -2.29
N GLU A 74 -3.64 -14.95 -2.97
CA GLU A 74 -2.23 -15.33 -2.80
C GLU A 74 -1.71 -15.05 -1.38
N CYS A 75 -2.26 -14.01 -0.74
CA CYS A 75 -1.91 -13.67 0.64
C CYS A 75 -2.45 -14.67 1.67
N SER A 76 -3.42 -15.50 1.28
CA SER A 76 -4.10 -16.46 2.15
C SER A 76 -3.40 -17.83 2.17
N SER A 77 -2.48 -18.07 1.23
CA SER A 77 -1.80 -19.35 1.00
C SER A 77 -0.48 -19.51 1.79
N ASN A 78 -0.50 -19.33 3.10
CA ASN A 78 0.63 -19.75 3.95
C ASN A 78 0.17 -20.11 5.37
N ASN A 79 -0.68 -21.13 5.47
CA ASN A 79 -0.77 -21.97 6.67
C ASN A 79 -0.14 -23.33 6.34
N GLY A 80 1.19 -23.38 6.45
CA GLY A 80 1.94 -24.62 6.66
C GLY A 80 2.11 -24.84 8.15
#